data_AF-A0ABD5IEQ8-F1
#
_entry.id   AF-A0ABD5IEQ8-F1
#
_cell.length_a   1.000
_cell.length_b   1.000
_cell.length_c   1.000
_cell.angle_alpha   90.00
_cell.angle_beta   90.00
_cell.angle_gamma   90.00
#
_symmetry.space_group_name_H-M   'P 1'
#
loop_
_entity.id
_entity.type
_entity.pdbx_description
1 polymer ?
#
loop_
_entity_poly.entity_id
_entity_poly.type
_entity_poly.pdbx_seq_one_letter_code
_entity_poly.pdbx_strand_id
1 'polypeptide(L)'
;MASSLVLPSAETLSGQWTVSDKSKSCVVQLNTEGVESAGGYSLKFLSDCTPDVLPQEPVAWRPAPDGIALLDKEGLTVLFFSQEDDHYRSQIWAETGKILKRNN
;
A
#
# COMPACT_ATOMS: atom_id res chain seq x y z
N MET A 1 -15.76 -21.18 -15.42
CA MET A 1 -15.79 -21.15 -13.94
C MET A 1 -15.06 -19.89 -13.52
N ALA A 2 -15.69 -18.98 -12.77
CA ALA A 2 -15.01 -17.82 -12.24
C ALA A 2 -14.39 -18.21 -10.89
N SER A 3 -13.07 -18.31 -10.82
CA SER A 3 -12.38 -18.44 -9.54
C SER A 3 -12.31 -17.06 -8.90
N SER A 4 -12.86 -16.92 -7.70
CA SER A 4 -12.78 -15.69 -6.92
C SER A 4 -11.42 -15.61 -6.20
N LEU A 5 -10.80 -14.44 -6.21
CA LEU A 5 -9.58 -14.19 -5.44
C LEU A 5 -9.93 -14.04 -3.95
N VAL A 6 -9.12 -14.64 -3.09
CA VAL A 6 -9.28 -14.54 -1.64
C VAL A 6 -8.84 -13.15 -1.19
N LEU A 7 -9.67 -12.47 -0.39
CA LEU A 7 -9.29 -11.21 0.26
C LEU A 7 -8.34 -11.51 1.44
N PRO A 8 -7.09 -11.02 1.44
CA PRO A 8 -6.19 -11.21 2.56
C PRO A 8 -6.65 -10.45 3.81
N SER A 9 -6.35 -10.98 5.01
CA SER A 9 -6.59 -10.26 6.26
C SER A 9 -5.55 -9.16 6.48
N ALA A 10 -5.93 -8.13 7.24
CA ALA A 10 -5.00 -7.06 7.61
C ALA A 10 -3.81 -7.57 8.43
N GLU A 11 -4.04 -8.53 9.32
CA GLU A 11 -2.99 -9.16 10.13
C GLU A 11 -1.90 -9.80 9.26
N THR A 12 -2.28 -10.47 8.18
CA THR A 12 -1.34 -11.15 7.27
C THR A 12 -0.41 -10.16 6.55
N LEU A 13 -0.94 -9.00 6.18
CA LEU A 13 -0.23 -7.95 5.43
C LEU A 13 0.38 -6.86 6.33
N SER A 14 0.05 -6.84 7.62
CA SER A 14 0.62 -5.90 8.58
C SER A 14 2.15 -6.04 8.71
N GLY A 15 2.84 -4.96 9.01
CA GLY A 15 4.29 -4.94 9.14
C GLY A 15 4.95 -3.72 8.50
N GLN A 16 6.28 -3.76 8.40
CA GLN A 16 7.07 -2.74 7.73
C GLN A 16 7.18 -3.02 6.24
N TRP A 17 7.02 -1.98 5.44
CA TRP A 17 7.10 -2.03 4.00
C TRP A 17 7.89 -0.85 3.47
N THR A 18 8.62 -1.07 2.39
CA THR A 18 9.29 0.00 1.64
C THR A 18 8.48 0.34 0.40
N VAL A 19 8.13 1.63 0.26
CA VAL A 19 7.62 2.22 -0.98
C VAL A 19 8.79 2.81 -1.75
N SER A 20 8.97 2.43 -3.01
CA SER A 20 10.07 2.89 -3.86
C SER A 20 9.58 3.45 -5.18
N ASP A 21 10.19 4.57 -5.60
CA ASP A 21 10.05 5.17 -6.93
C ASP A 21 11.44 5.54 -7.46
N LYS A 22 11.88 4.87 -8.53
CA LYS A 22 13.21 5.07 -9.13
C LYS A 22 14.33 4.95 -8.08
N SER A 23 15.04 6.04 -7.78
CA SER A 23 16.14 6.09 -6.80
C SER A 23 15.70 6.53 -5.40
N LYS A 24 14.43 6.86 -5.20
CA LYS A 24 13.88 7.34 -3.92
C LYS A 24 13.04 6.24 -3.28
N SER A 25 13.06 6.18 -1.95
CA SER A 25 12.25 5.25 -1.19
C SER A 25 11.88 5.82 0.16
N CYS A 26 10.85 5.26 0.77
CA CYS A 26 10.52 5.51 2.16
C CYS A 26 9.85 4.29 2.80
N VAL A 27 9.87 4.23 4.12
CA VAL A 27 9.37 3.11 4.90
C VAL A 27 8.05 3.48 5.57
N VAL A 28 7.07 2.59 5.43
CA VAL A 28 5.77 2.70 6.08
C VAL A 28 5.51 1.47 6.94
N GLN A 29 4.78 1.66 8.03
CA GLN A 29 4.22 0.61 8.86
C GLN A 29 2.73 0.49 8.55
N LEU A 30 2.33 -0.68 8.07
CA LEU A 30 0.93 -1.07 7.93
C LEU A 30 0.49 -1.71 9.24
N ASN A 31 -0.39 -1.05 10.00
CA ASN A 31 -0.92 -1.60 11.26
C ASN A 31 -2.34 -2.15 11.10
N THR A 32 -2.90 -2.72 12.16
CA THR A 32 -4.21 -3.39 12.16
C THR A 32 -5.29 -2.60 12.91
N GLU A 33 -4.94 -1.46 13.49
CA GLU A 33 -5.89 -0.53 14.10
C GLU A 33 -6.78 0.09 13.03
N GLY A 34 -8.10 -0.01 13.19
CA GLY A 34 -9.06 0.55 12.23
C GLY A 34 -9.04 2.08 12.19
N VAL A 35 -9.26 2.64 11.01
CA VAL A 35 -9.47 4.07 10.77
C VAL A 35 -10.83 4.24 10.12
N GLU A 36 -11.85 4.51 10.94
CA GLU A 36 -13.26 4.55 10.50
C GLU A 36 -13.49 5.59 9.40
N SER A 37 -12.89 6.78 9.51
CA SER A 37 -13.06 7.86 8.54
C SER A 37 -12.57 7.49 7.14
N ALA A 38 -11.54 6.63 7.05
CA ALA A 38 -10.94 6.20 5.80
C ALA A 38 -11.44 4.82 5.32
N GLY A 39 -12.23 4.11 6.14
CA GLY A 39 -12.71 2.76 5.81
C GLY A 39 -11.57 1.73 5.64
N GLY A 40 -10.51 1.84 6.44
CA GLY A 40 -9.31 1.00 6.36
C GLY A 40 -8.60 0.82 7.70
N TYR A 41 -7.32 0.49 7.65
CA TYR A 41 -6.44 0.30 8.80
C TYR A 41 -5.33 1.34 8.81
N SER A 42 -4.76 1.65 9.97
CA SER A 42 -3.81 2.75 10.10
C SER A 42 -2.49 2.49 9.39
N LEU A 43 -1.96 3.52 8.74
CA LEU A 43 -0.64 3.55 8.13
C LEU A 43 0.21 4.61 8.84
N LYS A 44 1.47 4.30 9.13
CA LYS A 44 2.42 5.26 9.72
C LYS A 44 3.70 5.34 8.91
N PHE A 45 4.29 6.52 8.80
CA PHE A 45 5.61 6.70 8.21
C PHE A 45 6.69 6.38 9.23
N LEU A 46 7.66 5.55 8.84
CA LEU A 46 8.86 5.25 9.63
C LEU A 46 10.10 6.01 9.13
N SER A 47 10.02 6.60 7.94
CA SER A 47 11.02 7.52 7.39
C SER A 47 10.33 8.63 6.60
N ASP A 48 11.02 9.74 6.37
CA ASP A 48 10.51 10.81 5.51
C ASP A 48 10.20 10.29 4.10
N CYS A 49 9.00 10.58 3.60
CA CYS A 49 8.60 10.31 2.22
C CYS A 49 8.58 11.62 1.43
N THR A 50 9.31 11.64 0.32
CA THR A 50 9.21 12.76 -0.63
C THR A 50 7.95 12.65 -1.48
N PRO A 51 7.38 13.78 -1.97
CA PRO A 51 6.23 13.77 -2.86
C PRO A 51 6.45 12.98 -4.16
N ASP A 52 7.70 12.80 -4.60
CA ASP A 52 8.04 11.93 -5.73
C ASP A 52 7.69 10.45 -5.47
N VAL A 53 7.80 9.98 -4.23
CA VAL A 53 7.51 8.59 -3.85
C VAL A 53 6.02 8.44 -3.58
N LEU A 54 5.45 9.32 -2.78
CA LEU A 54 4.02 9.35 -2.46
C LEU A 54 3.49 10.77 -2.75
N PRO A 55 2.61 10.96 -3.75
CA PRO A 55 2.15 12.30 -4.15
C PRO A 55 1.31 12.99 -3.07
N GLN A 56 0.74 12.20 -2.16
CA GLN A 56 0.00 12.63 -0.99
C GLN A 56 0.35 11.68 0.15
N GLU A 57 0.25 12.15 1.39
CA GLU A 57 0.49 11.36 2.60
C GLU A 57 -0.74 10.50 2.95
N PRO A 58 -0.75 9.17 2.66
CA PRO A 58 -1.81 8.29 3.13
C PRO A 58 -1.78 8.16 4.65
N VAL A 59 -2.97 8.10 5.26
CA VAL A 59 -3.13 7.86 6.72
C VAL A 59 -3.65 6.46 7.01
N ALA A 60 -4.17 5.78 5.99
CA ALA A 60 -4.73 4.45 6.10
C ALA A 60 -4.36 3.57 4.91
N TRP A 61 -4.64 2.28 5.03
CA TRP A 61 -4.48 1.29 3.99
C TRP A 61 -5.59 0.25 4.05
N ARG A 62 -5.79 -0.50 2.97
CA ARG A 62 -6.77 -1.58 2.92
C ARG A 62 -6.29 -2.73 2.02
N PRO A 63 -6.38 -3.99 2.47
CA PRO A 63 -6.21 -5.16 1.61
C PRO A 63 -7.25 -5.17 0.47
N ALA A 64 -6.83 -5.60 -0.70
CA ALA A 64 -7.71 -5.98 -1.81
C ALA A 64 -7.37 -7.42 -2.24
N PRO A 65 -8.29 -8.12 -2.94
CA PRO A 65 -8.02 -9.50 -3.39
C PRO A 65 -6.82 -9.61 -4.34
N ASP A 66 -6.47 -8.52 -5.02
CA ASP A 66 -5.42 -8.41 -6.02
C ASP A 66 -4.37 -7.35 -5.66
N GLY A 67 -4.34 -6.86 -4.42
CA GLY A 67 -3.42 -5.76 -4.09
C GLY A 67 -3.61 -5.11 -2.72
N ILE A 68 -3.04 -3.92 -2.60
CA ILE A 68 -3.10 -3.07 -1.40
C ILE A 68 -3.41 -1.63 -1.84
N ALA A 69 -4.44 -1.02 -1.24
CA ALA A 69 -4.75 0.40 -1.42
C ALA A 69 -4.15 1.21 -0.27
N LEU A 70 -3.47 2.31 -0.60
CA LEU A 70 -3.12 3.38 0.34
C LEU A 70 -4.16 4.49 0.23
N LEU A 71 -4.66 4.93 1.37
CA LEU A 71 -5.84 5.77 1.48
C LEU A 71 -5.52 7.06 2.23
N ASP A 72 -6.18 8.14 1.82
CA ASP A 72 -6.16 9.38 2.57
C ASP A 72 -7.18 9.38 3.72
N LYS A 73 -7.27 10.52 4.41
CA LYS A 73 -8.12 10.66 5.60
C LYS A 73 -9.63 10.61 5.29
N GLU A 74 -10.00 10.87 4.03
CA GLU A 74 -11.35 10.75 3.48
C GLU A 74 -11.64 9.32 2.95
N GLY A 75 -10.65 8.43 2.94
CA GLY A 75 -10.78 7.07 2.38
C GLY A 75 -10.63 7.01 0.87
N LEU A 76 -10.19 8.09 0.22
CA LEU A 76 -9.88 8.07 -1.20
C LEU A 76 -8.52 7.40 -1.45
N THR A 77 -8.45 6.63 -2.53
CA THR A 77 -7.21 5.95 -2.91
C THR A 77 -6.16 6.94 -3.37
N VAL A 78 -5.08 7.07 -2.60
CA VAL A 78 -3.86 7.79 -3.00
C VAL A 78 -3.10 6.98 -4.04
N LEU A 79 -2.91 5.69 -3.76
CA LEU A 79 -2.17 4.75 -4.61
C LEU A 79 -2.72 3.34 -4.41
N PHE A 80 -2.86 2.61 -5.51
CA PHE A 80 -3.16 1.19 -5.48
C PHE A 80 -1.96 0.41 -5.99
N PHE A 81 -1.54 -0.60 -5.24
CA PHE A 81 -0.47 -1.51 -5.61
C PHE A 81 -1.06 -2.89 -5.90
N SER A 82 -1.02 -3.32 -7.14
CA SER A 82 -1.42 -4.66 -7.57
C SER A 82 -0.38 -5.68 -7.12
N GLN A 83 -0.81 -6.85 -6.68
CA GLN A 83 0.07 -7.95 -6.31
C GLN A 83 0.80 -8.50 -7.53
N GLU A 84 2.13 -8.54 -7.44
CA GLU A 84 3.02 -9.33 -8.28
C GLU A 84 3.69 -10.40 -7.41
N ASP A 85 4.53 -11.25 -8.00
CA ASP A 85 5.09 -12.45 -7.33
C ASP A 85 5.64 -12.18 -5.91
N ASP A 86 6.68 -11.35 -5.78
CA ASP A 86 7.35 -11.06 -4.50
C ASP A 86 7.14 -9.64 -3.97
N HIS A 87 6.38 -8.80 -4.71
CA HIS A 87 6.18 -7.39 -4.41
C HIS A 87 4.83 -6.92 -4.96
N TYR A 88 4.46 -5.68 -4.68
CA TYR A 88 3.29 -5.04 -5.26
C TYR A 88 3.72 -3.85 -6.11
N ARG A 89 2.99 -3.56 -7.19
CA ARG A 89 3.30 -2.48 -8.13
C ARG A 89 2.10 -1.59 -8.42
N SER A 90 2.29 -0.29 -8.39
CA SER A 90 1.29 0.68 -8.86
C SER A 90 1.31 0.82 -10.37
N GLN A 91 0.18 1.06 -11.02
CA GLN A 91 0.12 1.22 -12.48
C GLN A 91 0.80 0.04 -13.19
N ILE A 92 0.34 -1.18 -12.93
CA ILE A 92 0.97 -2.44 -13.41
C ILE A 92 1.17 -2.51 -14.94
N TRP A 93 0.44 -1.70 -15.71
CA TRP A 93 0.59 -1.57 -17.17
C TRP A 93 1.73 -0.64 -17.61
N ALA A 94 2.38 0.07 -16.68
CA ALA A 94 3.48 0.98 -16.93
C ALA A 94 4.79 0.40 -16.38
N GLU A 95 5.87 0.46 -17.18
CA GLU A 95 7.20 0.00 -16.78
C GLU A 95 7.76 0.75 -15.56
N THR A 96 7.22 1.93 -15.26
CA THR A 96 7.70 2.85 -14.22
C THR A 96 6.84 2.87 -12.95
N GLY A 97 6.03 1.84 -12.72
CA GLY A 97 5.21 1.73 -11.52
C GLY A 97 6.03 1.79 -10.22
N LYS A 98 5.48 2.44 -9.19
CA LYS A 98 6.02 2.43 -7.83
C LYS A 98 5.94 1.02 -7.25
N ILE A 99 6.91 0.66 -6.45
CA ILE A 99 7.02 -0.66 -5.83
C ILE A 99 6.70 -0.57 -4.34
N LEU A 100 5.92 -1.51 -3.83
CA LEU A 100 5.67 -1.74 -2.41
C LEU A 100 6.18 -3.14 -2.08
N LYS A 101 7.19 -3.23 -1.23
CA LYS A 101 7.85 -4.49 -0.85
C LYS A 101 7.92 -4.64 0.66
N ARG A 102 7.63 -5.85 1.16
CA ARG A 102 7.69 -6.14 2.60
C ARG A 102 9.14 -6.17 3.05
N ASN A 103 9.42 -5.57 4.21
CA ASN A 103 10.73 -5.66 4.83
C ASN A 103 10.85 -7.03 5.53
N ASN A 104 12.00 -7.69 5.37
CA ASN A 104 12.31 -8.96 6.05
C ASN A 104 12.66 -8.73 7.53
#